data_AF-A0A1V5CJB5-F1
#
_entry.id   AF-A0A1V5CJB5-F1
#
_cell.length_a   1.000
_cell.length_b   1.000
_cell.length_c   1.000
_cell.angle_alpha   90.00
_cell.angle_beta   90.00
_cell.angle_gamma   90.00
#
_symmetry.space_group_name_H-M   'P 1'
#
loop_
_entity.id
_entity.type
_entity.pdbx_description
1 polymer ?
#
loop_
_entity_poly.entity_id
_entity_poly.type
_entity_poly.pdbx_seq_one_letter_code
_entity_poly.pdbx_strand_id
1 'polypeptide(L)'
;MSKTEENLKEAFAGESQANRKYLAFAKKADQEGYKQVAKLFRAAAEAETVHAHAHLRVLGGIRSTKENLEEAISGETHEFTKMYPDMITAAKSEGKKAAEMSFDYANQVEKVHATLYQKAMDDLGKNVETDYYVCQVCGNTVEGEAPEKCPICGAPKVSFKKMD
;
A
#
# COMPACT_ATOMS: atom_id res chain seq x y z
N MET A 1 -25.97 -1.11 -9.96
CA MET A 1 -25.26 0.07 -9.41
C MET A 1 -25.83 1.30 -10.07
N SER A 2 -25.95 2.40 -9.34
CA SER A 2 -26.36 3.68 -9.93
C SER A 2 -25.18 4.36 -10.64
N LYS A 3 -25.46 5.29 -11.56
CA LYS A 3 -24.40 6.09 -12.19
C LYS A 3 -23.60 6.89 -11.15
N THR A 4 -24.26 7.36 -10.09
CA THR A 4 -23.60 8.07 -8.99
C THR A 4 -22.65 7.16 -8.21
N GLU A 5 -23.03 5.90 -7.96
CA GLU A 5 -22.13 4.92 -7.32
C GLU A 5 -20.89 4.63 -8.18
N GLU A 6 -21.05 4.50 -9.50
CA GLU A 6 -19.92 4.35 -10.42
C GLU A 6 -18.99 5.58 -10.37
N ASN A 7 -19.57 6.79 -10.43
CA ASN A 7 -18.81 8.03 -10.34
C ASN A 7 -18.06 8.16 -9.01
N LEU A 8 -18.65 7.71 -7.89
CA LEU A 8 -17.98 7.69 -6.59
C LEU A 8 -16.79 6.73 -6.56
N LYS A 9 -16.92 5.55 -7.18
CA LYS A 9 -15.81 4.59 -7.29
C LYS A 9 -14.68 5.13 -8.17
N GLU A 10 -15.04 5.75 -9.28
CA GLU A 10 -14.08 6.42 -10.18
C GLU A 10 -13.35 7.56 -9.46
N ALA A 11 -14.09 8.41 -8.72
CA ALA A 11 -13.51 9.47 -7.91
C ALA A 11 -12.58 8.91 -6.84
N PHE A 12 -12.99 7.89 -6.08
CA PHE A 12 -12.15 7.24 -5.07
C PHE A 12 -10.84 6.71 -5.68
N ALA A 13 -10.90 6.04 -6.83
CA ALA A 13 -9.72 5.56 -7.54
C ALA A 13 -8.82 6.71 -8.04
N GLY A 14 -9.42 7.80 -8.53
CA GLY A 14 -8.72 9.01 -8.97
C GLY A 14 -7.97 9.70 -7.84
N GLU A 15 -8.65 9.95 -6.72
CA GLU A 15 -8.07 10.60 -5.53
C GLU A 15 -6.96 9.75 -4.90
N SER A 16 -7.15 8.43 -4.86
CA SER A 16 -6.12 7.49 -4.38
C SER A 16 -4.84 7.57 -5.23
N GLN A 17 -4.98 7.62 -6.57
CA GLN A 17 -3.84 7.78 -7.47
C GLN A 17 -3.20 9.17 -7.35
N ALA A 18 -3.99 10.23 -7.21
CA ALA A 18 -3.50 11.60 -7.05
C ALA A 18 -2.66 11.74 -5.79
N ASN A 19 -3.17 11.26 -4.65
CA ASN A 19 -2.45 11.22 -3.38
C ASN A 19 -1.07 10.52 -3.51
N ARG A 20 -1.02 9.30 -4.07
CA ARG A 20 0.25 8.55 -4.21
C ARG A 20 1.24 9.26 -5.13
N LYS A 21 0.77 9.85 -6.25
CA LYS A 21 1.61 10.66 -7.15
C LYS A 21 2.17 11.89 -6.45
N TYR A 22 1.36 12.64 -5.71
CA TYR A 22 1.78 13.88 -5.07
C TYR A 22 2.81 13.63 -3.96
N LEU A 23 2.71 12.54 -3.20
CA LEU A 23 3.77 12.16 -2.25
C LEU A 23 5.10 11.82 -2.95
N ALA A 24 5.06 11.13 -4.10
CA ALA A 24 6.25 10.87 -4.90
C ALA A 24 6.86 12.16 -5.45
N PHE A 25 6.03 13.08 -5.94
CA PHE A 25 6.48 14.39 -6.45
C PHE A 25 7.05 15.25 -5.33
N ALA A 26 6.48 15.22 -4.13
CA ALA A 26 7.02 15.91 -2.97
C ALA A 26 8.42 15.43 -2.59
N LYS A 27 8.69 14.12 -2.69
CA LYS A 27 10.03 13.57 -2.45
C LYS A 27 11.02 14.06 -3.51
N LYS A 28 10.61 14.09 -4.78
CA LYS A 28 11.44 14.59 -5.88
C LYS A 28 11.75 16.08 -5.73
N ALA A 29 10.76 16.89 -5.37
CA ALA A 29 10.93 18.32 -5.13
C ALA A 29 11.87 18.61 -3.94
N ASP A 30 11.83 17.82 -2.87
CA ASP A 30 12.81 17.91 -1.76
C ASP A 30 14.24 17.61 -2.24
N GLN A 31 14.43 16.56 -3.04
CA GLN A 31 15.74 16.17 -3.57
C GLN A 31 16.35 17.26 -4.46
N GLU A 32 15.50 18.04 -5.15
CA GLU A 32 15.90 19.14 -6.01
C GLU A 32 15.99 20.49 -5.28
N GLY A 33 15.66 20.53 -3.98
CA GLY A 33 15.75 21.74 -3.15
C GLY A 33 14.53 22.67 -3.23
N TYR A 34 13.47 22.31 -3.93
CA TYR A 34 12.22 23.08 -4.04
C TYR A 34 11.30 22.89 -2.83
N LYS A 35 11.77 23.34 -1.66
CA LYS A 35 11.11 23.08 -0.35
C LYS A 35 9.64 23.51 -0.29
N GLN A 36 9.30 24.68 -0.84
CA GLN A 36 7.91 25.17 -0.84
C GLN A 36 7.01 24.30 -1.74
N VAL A 37 7.50 23.89 -2.91
CA VAL A 37 6.76 23.02 -3.85
C VAL A 37 6.52 21.65 -3.23
N ALA A 38 7.54 21.08 -2.60
CA ALA A 38 7.40 19.83 -1.86
C ALA A 38 6.37 19.92 -0.74
N LYS A 39 6.32 21.04 -0.02
CA LYS A 39 5.29 21.31 1.00
C LYS A 39 3.89 21.39 0.38
N LEU A 40 3.73 22.05 -0.76
CA LEU A 40 2.46 22.12 -1.48
C LEU A 40 1.98 20.73 -1.92
N PHE A 41 2.86 19.91 -2.50
CA PHE A 41 2.50 18.55 -2.90
C PHE A 41 2.06 17.68 -1.71
N ARG A 42 2.73 17.78 -0.55
CA ARG A 42 2.30 17.08 0.67
C ARG A 42 0.93 17.55 1.15
N ALA A 43 0.68 18.86 1.13
CA ALA A 43 -0.61 19.42 1.53
C ALA A 43 -1.75 18.99 0.59
N ALA A 44 -1.49 18.97 -0.72
CA ALA A 44 -2.45 18.46 -1.70
C ALA A 44 -2.71 16.96 -1.50
N ALA A 45 -1.66 16.15 -1.29
CA ALA A 45 -1.84 14.73 -1.00
C ALA A 45 -2.72 14.49 0.23
N GLU A 46 -2.55 15.28 1.30
CA GLU A 46 -3.42 15.21 2.48
C GLU A 46 -4.87 15.53 2.12
N ALA A 47 -5.12 16.57 1.31
CA ALA A 47 -6.46 16.91 0.84
C ALA A 47 -7.10 15.76 0.03
N GLU A 48 -6.35 15.11 -0.86
CA GLU A 48 -6.89 13.99 -1.65
C GLU A 48 -7.20 12.76 -0.77
N THR A 49 -6.51 12.60 0.36
CA THR A 49 -6.87 11.58 1.36
C THR A 49 -8.24 11.88 1.96
N VAL A 50 -8.51 13.14 2.29
CA VAL A 50 -9.82 13.58 2.79
C VAL A 50 -10.92 13.33 1.76
N HIS A 51 -10.69 13.67 0.49
CA HIS A 51 -11.64 13.41 -0.59
C HIS A 51 -11.90 11.91 -0.78
N ALA A 52 -10.85 11.10 -0.92
CA ALA A 52 -10.96 9.65 -1.08
C ALA A 52 -11.76 9.00 0.06
N HIS A 53 -11.44 9.32 1.33
CA HIS A 53 -12.16 8.80 2.49
C HIS A 53 -13.60 9.30 2.57
N ALA A 54 -13.91 10.51 2.11
CA ALA A 54 -15.29 10.98 2.02
C ALA A 54 -16.10 10.14 1.01
N HIS A 55 -15.55 9.89 -0.18
CA HIS A 55 -16.21 9.07 -1.19
C HIS A 55 -16.38 7.61 -0.74
N LEU A 56 -15.34 7.02 -0.13
CA LEU A 56 -15.40 5.65 0.38
C LEU A 56 -16.44 5.49 1.49
N ARG A 57 -16.61 6.49 2.37
CA ARG A 57 -17.69 6.50 3.37
C ARG A 57 -19.07 6.53 2.74
N VAL A 58 -19.28 7.37 1.73
CA VAL A 58 -20.57 7.45 1.01
C VAL A 58 -20.88 6.12 0.29
N LEU A 59 -19.86 5.43 -0.21
CA LEU A 59 -19.98 4.09 -0.79
C LEU A 59 -20.23 2.98 0.24
N GLY A 60 -20.15 3.27 1.54
CA GLY A 60 -20.24 2.25 2.59
C GLY A 60 -19.03 1.33 2.66
N GLY A 61 -17.89 1.73 2.09
CA GLY A 61 -16.66 0.94 2.06
C GLY A 61 -15.86 0.95 3.37
N ILE A 62 -16.22 1.80 4.34
CA ILE A 62 -15.62 1.80 5.68
C ILE A 62 -16.62 1.16 6.64
N ARG A 63 -16.30 -0.05 7.11
CA ARG A 63 -17.17 -0.89 7.95
C ARG A 63 -16.51 -1.16 9.31
N SER A 64 -16.96 -2.19 10.05
CA SER A 64 -16.30 -2.57 11.31
C SER A 64 -14.86 -3.01 11.08
N THR A 65 -13.99 -2.92 12.09
CA THR A 65 -12.59 -3.37 11.99
C THR A 65 -12.49 -4.82 11.51
N LYS A 66 -13.39 -5.68 11.98
CA LYS A 66 -13.48 -7.07 11.51
C LYS A 66 -13.75 -7.12 10.00
N GLU A 67 -14.81 -6.48 9.52
CA GLU A 67 -15.15 -6.49 8.09
C GLU A 67 -14.05 -5.87 7.22
N ASN A 68 -13.37 -4.82 7.70
CA ASN A 68 -12.27 -4.19 6.98
C ASN A 68 -11.05 -5.13 6.91
N LEU A 69 -10.76 -5.90 7.96
CA LEU A 69 -9.72 -6.94 7.93
C LEU A 69 -10.09 -8.07 6.96
N GLU A 70 -11.34 -8.51 6.92
CA GLU A 70 -11.81 -9.51 5.94
C GLU A 70 -11.63 -9.02 4.50
N GLU A 71 -11.97 -7.75 4.24
CA GLU A 71 -11.77 -7.10 2.95
C GLU A 71 -10.30 -7.04 2.56
N ALA A 72 -9.43 -6.62 3.49
CA ALA A 72 -7.99 -6.58 3.28
C ALA A 72 -7.41 -7.98 2.99
N ILE A 73 -7.71 -8.99 3.81
CA ILE A 73 -7.26 -10.38 3.60
C ILE A 73 -7.69 -10.88 2.22
N SER A 74 -8.95 -10.63 1.82
CA SER A 74 -9.44 -11.04 0.51
C SER A 74 -8.72 -10.33 -0.64
N GLY A 75 -8.47 -9.02 -0.50
CA GLY A 75 -7.74 -8.22 -1.47
C GLY A 75 -6.31 -8.73 -1.64
N GLU A 76 -5.54 -8.73 -0.56
CA GLU A 76 -4.15 -9.21 -0.54
C GLU A 76 -4.03 -10.64 -1.11
N THR A 77 -4.94 -11.54 -0.70
CA THR A 77 -4.96 -12.92 -1.22
C THR A 77 -5.22 -12.98 -2.71
N HIS A 78 -6.16 -12.17 -3.23
CA HIS A 78 -6.39 -12.10 -4.66
C HIS A 78 -5.14 -11.59 -5.40
N GLU A 79 -4.46 -10.58 -4.84
CA GLU A 79 -3.28 -9.99 -5.45
C GLU A 79 -2.14 -11.00 -5.59
N PHE A 80 -1.75 -11.68 -4.51
CA PHE A 80 -0.59 -12.58 -4.56
C PHE A 80 -0.88 -13.96 -5.18
N THR A 81 -2.15 -14.37 -5.26
CA THR A 81 -2.52 -15.68 -5.86
C THR A 81 -2.94 -15.60 -7.32
N LYS A 82 -3.37 -14.42 -7.79
CA LYS A 82 -3.89 -14.26 -9.16
C LYS A 82 -3.31 -13.04 -9.88
N MET A 83 -3.54 -11.84 -9.37
CA MET A 83 -3.22 -10.60 -10.09
C MET A 83 -1.73 -10.48 -10.42
N TYR A 84 -0.86 -10.52 -9.41
CA TYR A 84 0.58 -10.38 -9.63
C TYR A 84 1.21 -11.55 -10.36
N PRO A 85 0.87 -12.84 -10.10
CA PRO A 85 1.36 -13.95 -10.90
C PRO A 85 1.11 -13.79 -12.41
N ASP A 86 -0.07 -13.32 -12.80
CA ASP A 86 -0.41 -13.06 -14.20
C ASP A 86 0.43 -11.90 -14.77
N MET A 87 0.55 -10.79 -14.03
CA MET A 87 1.38 -9.63 -14.41
C MET A 87 2.87 -9.97 -14.52
N ILE A 88 3.40 -10.79 -13.63
CA ILE A 88 4.79 -11.28 -13.65
C ILE A 88 5.01 -12.13 -14.90
N THR A 89 4.08 -13.02 -15.23
CA THR A 89 4.14 -13.87 -16.43
C THR A 89 4.15 -13.01 -17.70
N ALA A 90 3.27 -12.02 -17.78
CA ALA A 90 3.23 -11.07 -18.90
C ALA A 90 4.56 -10.30 -19.02
N ALA A 91 5.03 -9.67 -17.93
CA ALA A 91 6.29 -8.93 -17.91
C ALA A 91 7.51 -9.78 -18.32
N LYS A 92 7.55 -11.06 -17.90
CA LYS A 92 8.57 -12.04 -18.33
C LYS A 92 8.51 -12.29 -19.83
N SER A 93 7.33 -12.54 -20.37
CA SER A 93 7.13 -12.82 -21.80
C SER A 93 7.51 -11.64 -22.70
N GLU A 94 7.28 -10.41 -22.22
CA GLU A 94 7.60 -9.16 -22.92
C GLU A 94 9.04 -8.66 -22.66
N GLY A 95 9.84 -9.36 -21.84
CA GLY A 95 11.19 -8.96 -21.48
C GLY A 95 11.27 -7.68 -20.62
N LYS A 96 10.20 -7.30 -19.94
CA LYS A 96 10.10 -6.08 -19.12
C LYS A 96 10.67 -6.29 -17.72
N LYS A 97 11.99 -6.46 -17.61
CA LYS A 97 12.68 -6.83 -16.36
C LYS A 97 12.42 -5.91 -15.16
N ALA A 98 12.31 -4.61 -15.36
CA ALA A 98 12.00 -3.69 -14.26
C ALA A 98 10.57 -3.88 -13.73
N ALA A 99 9.60 -4.09 -14.62
CA ALA A 99 8.22 -4.36 -14.24
C ALA A 99 8.11 -5.73 -13.56
N GLU A 100 8.77 -6.76 -14.12
CA GLU A 100 8.84 -8.10 -13.52
C GLU A 100 9.33 -8.03 -12.07
N MET A 101 10.45 -7.34 -11.82
CA MET A 101 11.00 -7.18 -10.47
C MET A 101 10.07 -6.40 -9.54
N SER A 102 9.43 -5.34 -10.05
CA SER A 102 8.47 -4.55 -9.26
C SER A 102 7.26 -5.39 -8.84
N PHE A 103 6.71 -6.20 -9.76
CA PHE A 103 5.59 -7.08 -9.46
C PHE A 103 5.99 -8.24 -8.55
N ASP A 104 7.18 -8.80 -8.75
CA ASP A 104 7.67 -9.89 -7.90
C ASP A 104 7.86 -9.46 -6.44
N TYR A 105 8.40 -8.27 -6.21
CA TYR A 105 8.48 -7.71 -4.85
C TYR A 105 7.09 -7.48 -4.25
N ALA A 106 6.17 -6.85 -4.97
CA ALA A 106 4.82 -6.64 -4.48
C ALA A 106 4.13 -7.97 -4.14
N ASN A 107 4.19 -8.96 -5.04
CA ASN A 107 3.63 -10.29 -4.83
C ASN A 107 4.14 -10.99 -3.55
N GLN A 108 5.45 -10.88 -3.28
CA GLN A 108 6.04 -11.45 -2.07
C GLN A 108 5.55 -10.71 -0.81
N VAL A 109 5.39 -9.39 -0.89
CA VAL A 109 4.93 -8.52 0.20
C VAL A 109 3.44 -8.71 0.48
N GLU A 110 2.59 -8.81 -0.53
CA GLU A 110 1.13 -8.97 -0.32
C GLU A 110 0.81 -10.30 0.37
N LYS A 111 1.64 -11.33 0.17
CA LYS A 111 1.57 -12.57 0.96
C LYS A 111 1.87 -12.33 2.45
N VAL A 112 2.82 -11.44 2.75
CA VAL A 112 3.12 -11.02 4.14
C VAL A 112 1.94 -10.23 4.71
N HIS A 113 1.36 -9.28 3.96
CA HIS A 113 0.19 -8.52 4.40
C HIS A 113 -1.00 -9.42 4.71
N ALA A 114 -1.35 -10.36 3.82
CA ALA A 114 -2.41 -11.34 4.07
C ALA A 114 -2.18 -12.12 5.37
N THR A 115 -0.93 -12.53 5.64
CA THR A 115 -0.56 -13.24 6.87
C THR A 115 -0.71 -12.35 8.11
N LEU A 116 -0.25 -11.09 8.04
CA LEU A 116 -0.35 -10.15 9.15
C LEU A 116 -1.80 -9.78 9.47
N TYR A 117 -2.63 -9.53 8.46
CA TYR A 117 -4.05 -9.25 8.67
C TYR A 117 -4.81 -10.46 9.19
N GLN A 118 -4.51 -11.68 8.71
CA GLN A 118 -5.11 -12.90 9.26
C GLN A 118 -4.76 -13.08 10.73
N LYS A 119 -3.49 -12.87 11.10
CA LYS A 119 -3.07 -12.90 12.51
C LYS A 119 -3.83 -11.85 13.34
N ALA A 120 -3.94 -10.62 12.85
CA ALA A 120 -4.67 -9.55 13.54
C ALA A 120 -6.17 -9.87 13.71
N MET A 121 -6.78 -10.54 12.72
CA MET A 121 -8.16 -11.05 12.77
C MET A 121 -8.32 -12.16 13.81
N ASP A 122 -7.43 -13.15 13.82
CA ASP A 122 -7.50 -14.30 14.73
C ASP A 122 -7.36 -13.86 16.20
N ASP A 123 -6.54 -12.83 16.43
CA ASP A 123 -6.30 -12.23 17.74
C ASP A 123 -7.20 -11.03 18.03
N LEU A 124 -8.25 -10.76 17.23
CA LEU A 124 -9.05 -9.55 17.36
C LEU A 124 -9.66 -9.40 18.77
N GLY A 125 -9.32 -8.30 19.45
CA GLY A 125 -9.71 -8.02 20.84
C GLY A 125 -8.76 -8.60 21.90
N LYS A 126 -7.71 -9.30 21.48
CA LYS A 126 -6.57 -9.78 22.27
C LYS A 126 -5.23 -9.30 21.71
N ASN A 127 -5.25 -8.43 20.71
CA ASN A 127 -4.05 -7.90 20.07
C ASN A 127 -3.20 -7.16 21.13
N VAL A 128 -1.88 -7.39 21.07
CA VAL A 128 -0.91 -6.66 21.89
C VAL A 128 -0.39 -5.46 21.13
N GLU A 129 0.15 -4.49 21.85
CA GLU A 129 0.86 -3.36 21.25
C GLU A 129 2.09 -3.88 20.49
N THR A 130 2.20 -3.48 19.23
CA THR A 130 3.15 -4.04 18.28
C THR A 130 3.63 -2.95 17.33
N ASP A 131 4.95 -2.82 17.22
CA ASP A 131 5.56 -1.96 16.21
C ASP A 131 5.61 -2.67 14.84
N TYR A 132 5.37 -1.90 13.79
CA TYR A 132 5.54 -2.37 12.41
C TYR A 132 6.61 -1.55 11.69
N TYR A 133 7.37 -2.22 10.82
CA TYR A 133 8.40 -1.56 10.03
C TYR A 133 8.24 -1.91 8.55
N VAL A 134 8.39 -0.92 7.68
CA VAL A 134 8.24 -1.08 6.23
C VAL A 134 9.56 -0.81 5.52
N CYS A 135 10.03 -1.78 4.75
CA CYS A 135 11.19 -1.64 3.88
C CYS A 135 10.90 -0.60 2.79
N GLN A 136 11.63 0.52 2.79
CA GLN A 136 11.45 1.62 1.83
C GLN A 136 11.98 1.32 0.41
N VAL A 137 12.43 0.09 0.16
CA VAL A 137 12.90 -0.39 -1.15
C VAL A 137 11.87 -1.29 -1.83
N CYS A 138 11.33 -2.28 -1.11
CA CYS A 138 10.42 -3.28 -1.69
C CYS A 138 9.02 -3.30 -1.05
N GLY A 139 8.79 -2.60 0.05
CA GLY A 139 7.52 -2.60 0.77
C GLY A 139 7.38 -3.66 1.87
N ASN A 140 8.35 -4.57 2.05
CA ASN A 140 8.25 -5.62 3.08
C ASN A 140 7.89 -5.07 4.46
N THR A 141 6.77 -5.54 4.99
CA THR A 141 6.24 -5.18 6.31
C THR A 141 6.66 -6.24 7.32
N VAL A 142 7.32 -5.81 8.41
CA VAL A 142 7.77 -6.71 9.48
C VAL A 142 7.22 -6.27 10.82
N GLU A 143 6.84 -7.25 11.62
CA GLU A 143 6.32 -7.10 12.98
C GLU A 143 7.47 -7.11 14.00
N GLY A 144 7.38 -6.26 15.03
CA GLY A 144 8.32 -6.24 16.15
C GLY A 144 9.58 -5.44 15.88
N GLU A 145 10.57 -6.01 15.16
CA GLU A 145 11.84 -5.35 14.88
C GLU A 145 12.27 -5.50 13.42
N ALA A 146 12.91 -4.45 12.88
CA ALA A 146 13.50 -4.52 11.54
C ALA A 146 14.71 -5.48 11.51
N PRO A 147 14.78 -6.43 10.55
CA PRO A 147 15.90 -7.35 10.41
C PRO A 147 17.15 -6.66 9.85
N GLU A 148 18.32 -7.28 10.03
CA GLU A 148 19.60 -6.76 9.50
C GLU A 148 19.60 -6.65 7.97
N LYS A 149 18.95 -7.59 7.30
CA LYS A 149 18.69 -7.56 5.85
C LYS A 149 17.23 -7.90 5.57
N CYS A 150 16.62 -7.18 4.64
CA CYS A 150 15.29 -7.48 4.15
C CYS A 150 15.27 -8.87 3.48
N PRO A 151 14.39 -9.79 3.90
CA PRO A 151 14.33 -11.14 3.31
C PRO A 151 13.85 -11.15 1.85
N ILE A 152 13.20 -10.07 1.39
CA ILE A 152 12.68 -9.96 0.02
C ILE A 152 13.71 -9.33 -0.93
N CYS A 153 14.25 -8.16 -0.61
CA CYS A 153 15.13 -7.41 -1.52
C CYS A 153 16.59 -7.26 -1.05
N GLY A 154 16.94 -7.78 0.13
CA GLY A 154 18.30 -7.68 0.68
C GLY A 154 18.71 -6.31 1.21
N ALA A 155 17.82 -5.31 1.18
CA ALA A 155 18.11 -3.97 1.70
C ALA A 155 18.48 -4.00 3.19
N PRO A 156 19.42 -3.14 3.65
CA PRO A 156 19.87 -3.13 5.04
C PRO A 156 18.79 -2.61 5.99
N LYS A 157 18.94 -2.90 7.29
CA LYS A 157 18.05 -2.44 8.37
C LYS A 157 17.70 -0.95 8.32
N VAL A 158 18.65 -0.09 7.97
CA VAL A 158 18.46 1.38 7.84
C VAL A 158 17.43 1.77 6.77
N SER A 159 17.12 0.87 5.83
CA SER A 159 16.08 1.07 4.82
C SER A 159 14.67 0.79 5.34
N PHE A 160 14.50 0.32 6.58
CA PHE A 160 13.19 0.15 7.20
C PHE A 160 12.76 1.42 7.93
N LYS A 161 11.50 1.80 7.73
CA LYS A 161 10.84 2.89 8.44
C LYS A 161 9.86 2.29 9.44
N LYS A 162 9.94 2.70 10.71
CA LYS A 162 8.91 2.39 11.72
C LYS A 162 7.60 3.10 11.34
N MET A 163 6.49 2.39 11.50
CA MET A 163 5.14 2.91 11.31
C MET A 163 4.59 3.35 12.67
N ASP A 164 3.94 4.52 12.68
CA ASP A 164 3.31 5.14 13.85
C ASP A 164 1.77 5.07 13.72
#